data_AF-A0A182SPG2-F1
#
_entry.id   AF-A0A182SPG2-F1
#
_cell.length_a   1.000
_cell.length_b   1.000
_cell.length_c   1.000
_cell.angle_alpha   90.00
_cell.angle_beta   90.00
_cell.angle_gamma   90.00
#
_symmetry.space_group_name_H-M   'P 1'
#
loop_
_entity.id
_entity.type
_entity.pdbx_description
1 polymer ?
#
loop_
_entity_poly.entity_id
_entity_poly.type
_entity_poly.pdbx_seq_one_letter_code
_entity_poly.pdbx_strand_id
1 'polypeptide(L)'
;MIGYGRAAWVTACVLLALHIGGSHQQQQQQCTTPTRLRGRCISIYECDSILDYFKQRILTWEEREFLRKSQCTGATSGRQPFVCCPGNGAKPVVPSPASPMEQATTTTTQAPTSDAVLDQLAGGLLPNPKKNECGVSIGMRIYGGEN
;
A
#
# COMPACT_ATOMS: atom_id res chain seq x y z
N MET A 1 -63.80 -4.26 17.39
CA MET A 1 -63.19 -4.10 16.04
C MET A 1 -61.87 -3.29 16.07
N ILE A 2 -61.05 -3.44 17.13
CA ILE A 2 -59.83 -2.61 17.34
C ILE A 2 -58.53 -3.41 17.05
N GLY A 3 -58.61 -4.74 16.93
CA GLY A 3 -57.45 -5.62 16.73
C GLY A 3 -56.92 -5.68 15.30
N TYR A 4 -57.79 -5.49 14.29
CA TYR A 4 -57.41 -5.60 12.87
C TYR A 4 -56.49 -4.46 12.41
N GLY A 5 -56.64 -3.25 12.96
CA GLY A 5 -55.76 -2.13 12.62
C GLY A 5 -54.32 -2.33 13.09
N ARG A 6 -54.13 -2.92 14.27
CA ARG A 6 -52.80 -3.22 14.83
C ARG A 6 -52.12 -4.36 14.07
N ALA A 7 -52.87 -5.41 13.74
CA ALA A 7 -52.37 -6.51 12.93
C ALA A 7 -51.99 -6.04 11.52
N ALA A 8 -52.84 -5.22 10.88
CA ALA A 8 -52.57 -4.66 9.55
C ALA A 8 -51.32 -3.76 9.53
N TRP A 9 -51.12 -2.95 10.57
CA TRP A 9 -49.91 -2.13 10.72
C TRP A 9 -48.66 -2.97 10.91
N VAL A 10 -48.71 -4.00 11.75
CA VAL A 10 -47.58 -4.90 11.96
C VAL A 10 -47.23 -5.63 10.67
N THR A 11 -48.22 -6.14 9.93
CA THR A 11 -47.98 -6.78 8.63
C THR A 11 -47.41 -5.80 7.61
N ALA A 12 -47.88 -4.56 7.57
CA ALA A 12 -47.34 -3.53 6.69
C ALA A 12 -45.88 -3.18 7.05
N CYS A 13 -45.54 -3.04 8.33
CA CYS A 13 -44.18 -2.80 8.79
C CYS A 13 -43.23 -3.97 8.46
N VAL A 14 -43.69 -5.21 8.62
CA VAL A 14 -42.90 -6.41 8.29
C VAL A 14 -42.65 -6.49 6.78
N LEU A 15 -43.67 -6.23 5.95
CA LEU A 15 -43.51 -6.18 4.50
C LEU A 15 -42.59 -5.03 4.05
N LEU A 16 -42.68 -3.86 4.69
CA LEU A 16 -41.76 -2.75 4.44
C LEU A 16 -40.32 -3.12 4.81
N ALA A 17 -40.09 -3.75 5.96
CA ALA A 17 -38.76 -4.16 6.41
C ALA A 17 -38.15 -5.25 5.51
N LEU A 18 -38.97 -6.16 4.97
CA LEU A 18 -38.55 -7.16 3.97
C LEU A 18 -38.18 -6.52 2.62
N HIS A 19 -38.84 -5.42 2.23
CA HIS A 19 -38.49 -4.66 1.02
C HIS A 19 -37.31 -3.72 1.19
N ILE A 20 -37.05 -3.22 2.40
CA ILE A 20 -35.88 -2.39 2.74
C ILE A 20 -34.77 -3.26 3.36
N GLY A 21 -34.68 -4.53 2.96
CA GLY A 21 -33.53 -5.40 3.23
C GLY A 21 -32.27 -4.78 2.62
N GLY A 22 -31.67 -3.85 3.36
CA GLY A 22 -30.53 -3.06 2.93
C GLY A 22 -29.40 -3.98 2.54
N SER A 23 -29.08 -3.98 1.24
CA SER A 23 -27.81 -4.49 0.77
C SER A 23 -26.75 -3.55 1.33
N HIS A 24 -26.22 -3.87 2.51
CA HIS A 24 -24.98 -3.29 3.01
C HIS A 24 -23.87 -3.84 2.11
N GLN A 25 -23.81 -3.34 0.88
CA GLN A 25 -22.63 -3.48 0.04
C GLN A 25 -21.52 -2.80 0.84
N GLN A 26 -20.75 -3.59 1.57
CA GLN A 26 -19.39 -3.21 1.86
C GLN A 26 -18.75 -3.00 0.49
N GLN A 27 -18.84 -1.76 0.00
CA GLN A 27 -18.18 -1.28 -1.19
C GLN A 27 -16.70 -1.24 -0.80
N GLN A 28 -16.08 -2.41 -0.70
CA GLN A 28 -14.64 -2.58 -0.61
C GLN A 28 -14.12 -1.89 -1.85
N GLN A 29 -13.63 -0.66 -1.67
CA GLN A 29 -13.50 0.27 -2.78
C GLN A 29 -12.63 -0.35 -3.86
N GLN A 30 -13.26 -0.66 -5.00
CA GLN A 30 -12.53 -1.13 -6.16
C GLN A 30 -11.51 -0.08 -6.55
N CYS A 31 -10.31 -0.55 -6.87
CA CYS A 31 -9.20 0.29 -7.29
C CYS A 31 -8.50 -0.36 -8.49
N THR A 32 -7.63 0.40 -9.14
CA THR A 32 -6.80 -0.10 -10.23
C THR A 32 -5.33 0.02 -9.82
N THR A 33 -4.57 -1.08 -9.90
CA THR A 33 -3.14 -1.09 -9.60
C THR A 33 -2.37 -0.21 -10.60
N PRO A 34 -1.13 0.20 -10.30
CA PRO A 34 -0.28 0.92 -11.26
C PRO A 34 -0.07 0.17 -12.58
N THR A 35 -0.25 -1.16 -12.56
CA THR A 35 -0.13 -2.08 -13.70
C THR A 35 -1.46 -2.31 -14.42
N ARG A 36 -2.49 -1.48 -14.14
CA ARG A 36 -3.84 -1.55 -14.73
C ARG A 36 -4.61 -2.84 -14.41
N LEU A 37 -4.32 -3.48 -13.28
CA LEU A 37 -5.10 -4.62 -12.79
C LEU A 37 -6.21 -4.14 -11.86
N ARG A 38 -7.39 -4.75 -11.95
CA ARG A 38 -8.46 -4.49 -10.99
C ARG A 38 -8.12 -5.09 -9.62
N GLY A 39 -8.38 -4.32 -8.58
CA GLY A 39 -8.07 -4.69 -7.21
C GLY A 39 -9.05 -4.12 -6.19
N ARG A 40 -8.72 -4.35 -4.93
CA ARG A 40 -9.45 -3.83 -3.76
C ARG A 40 -8.53 -2.97 -2.93
N CYS A 41 -9.03 -1.83 -2.46
CA CYS A 41 -8.31 -0.99 -1.51
C CYS A 41 -8.42 -1.62 -0.11
N ILE A 42 -7.32 -2.21 0.38
CA ILE A 42 -7.24 -2.88 1.69
C ILE A 42 -5.90 -2.55 2.38
N SER A 43 -5.73 -2.98 3.63
CA SER A 43 -4.44 -2.83 4.31
C SER A 43 -3.34 -3.57 3.56
N ILE A 44 -2.14 -2.98 3.47
CA ILE A 44 -0.97 -3.70 2.95
C ILE A 44 -0.71 -4.99 3.74
N TYR A 45 -1.04 -5.01 5.03
CA TYR A 45 -0.86 -6.18 5.88
C TYR A 45 -1.84 -7.32 5.59
N GLU A 46 -2.90 -7.04 4.81
CA GLU A 46 -3.92 -8.01 4.38
C GLU A 46 -3.74 -8.38 2.89
N CYS A 47 -2.70 -7.87 2.23
CA CYS A 47 -2.41 -8.14 0.83
C CYS A 47 -1.15 -9.00 0.67
N ASP A 48 -1.34 -10.32 0.74
CA ASP A 48 -0.23 -11.31 0.68
C ASP A 48 0.63 -11.14 -0.57
N SER A 49 0.02 -10.85 -1.74
CA SER A 49 0.74 -10.66 -3.01
C SER A 49 1.76 -9.51 -2.98
N ILE A 50 1.47 -8.45 -2.22
CA ILE A 50 2.39 -7.32 -2.03
C ILE A 50 3.38 -7.64 -0.92
N LEU A 51 2.92 -8.16 0.23
CA LEU A 51 3.81 -8.48 1.35
C LEU A 51 4.88 -9.50 0.97
N ASP A 52 4.49 -10.63 0.40
CA ASP A 52 5.43 -11.71 0.06
C ASP A 52 6.46 -11.26 -0.97
N TYR A 53 6.11 -10.32 -1.85
CA TYR A 53 7.04 -9.74 -2.80
C TYR A 53 8.12 -8.89 -2.11
N PHE A 54 7.73 -8.05 -1.15
CA PHE A 54 8.56 -6.95 -0.63
C PHE A 54 9.19 -7.22 0.75
N LYS A 55 8.71 -8.19 1.52
CA LYS A 55 9.03 -8.37 2.96
C LYS A 55 10.48 -8.72 3.30
N GLN A 56 11.28 -9.25 2.37
CA GLN A 56 12.57 -9.89 2.69
C GLN A 56 13.82 -9.18 2.16
N ARG A 57 13.70 -7.99 1.56
CA ARG A 57 14.81 -7.35 0.84
C ARG A 57 14.77 -5.84 0.92
N ILE A 58 15.93 -5.22 0.69
CA ILE A 58 16.02 -3.78 0.45
C ILE A 58 15.31 -3.49 -0.87
N LEU A 59 14.34 -2.58 -0.80
CA LEU A 59 13.54 -2.18 -1.95
C LEU A 59 14.36 -1.28 -2.86
N THR A 60 14.31 -1.54 -4.17
CA THR A 60 14.83 -0.57 -5.15
C THR A 60 13.98 0.69 -5.17
N TRP A 61 14.48 1.75 -5.82
CA TRP A 61 13.72 2.98 -6.01
C TRP A 61 12.40 2.73 -6.74
N GLU A 62 12.41 1.90 -7.79
CA GLU A 62 11.24 1.56 -8.59
C GLU A 62 10.21 0.77 -7.78
N GLU A 63 10.68 -0.14 -6.91
CA GLU A 63 9.83 -0.91 -6.01
C GLU A 63 9.14 -0.01 -4.96
N ARG A 64 9.88 0.96 -4.41
CA ARG A 64 9.31 1.98 -3.51
C ARG A 64 8.29 2.85 -4.22
N GLU A 65 8.58 3.28 -5.44
CA GLU A 65 7.65 4.09 -6.22
C GLU A 65 6.41 3.31 -6.62
N PHE A 66 6.54 2.01 -6.91
CA PHE A 66 5.40 1.12 -7.12
C PHE A 66 4.49 1.06 -5.88
N LEU A 67 5.06 0.87 -4.68
CA LEU A 67 4.31 0.88 -3.43
C LEU A 67 3.63 2.23 -3.20
N ARG A 68 4.33 3.34 -3.47
CA ARG A 68 3.78 4.70 -3.35
C ARG A 68 2.58 4.93 -4.27
N LYS A 69 2.69 4.52 -5.54
CA LYS A 69 1.62 4.60 -6.55
C LYS A 69 0.46 3.65 -6.27
N SER A 70 0.70 2.57 -5.53
CA SER A 70 -0.32 1.60 -5.16
C SER A 70 -1.18 2.07 -3.98
N GLN A 71 -0.84 3.17 -3.31
CA GLN A 71 -1.63 3.69 -2.19
C GLN A 71 -3.03 4.12 -2.62
N CYS A 72 -4.01 3.88 -1.75
CA CYS A 72 -5.40 4.25 -1.96
C CYS A 72 -6.03 4.74 -0.65
N THR A 73 -7.14 5.49 -0.73
CA THR A 73 -7.81 6.09 0.43
C THR A 73 -9.19 5.49 0.71
N GLY A 74 -9.56 4.43 -0.01
CA GLY A 74 -10.92 3.89 -0.01
C GLY A 74 -11.25 2.89 1.09
N ALA A 75 -10.25 2.39 1.80
CA ALA A 75 -10.47 1.45 2.89
C ALA A 75 -10.91 2.19 4.16
N THR A 76 -12.02 1.74 4.75
CA THR A 76 -12.54 2.26 6.02
C THR A 76 -12.21 1.37 7.23
N SER A 77 -11.50 0.26 6.98
CA SER A 77 -11.12 -0.73 8.00
C SER A 77 -9.73 -1.28 7.70
N GLY A 78 -9.05 -1.77 8.74
CA GLY A 78 -7.69 -2.29 8.66
C GLY A 78 -6.62 -1.27 9.07
N ARG A 79 -5.38 -1.74 9.18
CA ARG A 79 -4.24 -0.93 9.61
C ARG A 79 -3.61 -0.21 8.42
N GLN A 80 -3.39 1.10 8.51
CA GLN A 80 -2.64 1.84 7.50
C GLN A 80 -1.18 1.34 7.38
N PRO A 81 -0.56 1.42 6.18
CA PRO A 81 -1.07 2.05 4.96
C PRO A 81 -2.01 1.15 4.15
N PHE A 82 -2.92 1.79 3.39
CA PHE A 82 -3.84 1.11 2.48
C PHE A 82 -3.29 1.12 1.04
N VAL A 83 -3.43 -0.01 0.37
CA VAL A 83 -2.93 -0.21 -0.99
C VAL A 83 -3.96 -0.92 -1.86
N CYS A 84 -3.84 -0.72 -3.18
CA CYS A 84 -4.63 -1.43 -4.16
C CYS A 84 -4.10 -2.86 -4.35
N CYS A 85 -4.77 -3.83 -3.72
CA CYS A 85 -4.40 -5.23 -3.80
C CYS A 85 -5.05 -5.91 -5.02
N PRO A 86 -4.28 -6.54 -5.92
CA PRO A 86 -4.82 -7.22 -7.09
C PRO A 86 -5.68 -8.43 -6.68
N GLY A 87 -6.92 -8.49 -7.16
CA GLY A 87 -7.91 -9.48 -6.71
C GLY A 87 -7.63 -10.92 -7.15
N ASN A 88 -6.73 -11.13 -8.11
CA ASN A 88 -6.35 -12.44 -8.65
C ASN A 88 -5.06 -13.00 -8.04
N GLY A 89 -4.53 -12.41 -6.97
CA GLY A 89 -3.25 -12.81 -6.40
C GLY A 89 -2.05 -12.53 -7.32
N ALA A 90 -2.23 -11.70 -8.36
CA ALA A 90 -1.15 -11.36 -9.26
C ALA A 90 0.00 -10.69 -8.51
N LYS A 91 1.22 -11.13 -8.83
CA LYS A 91 2.45 -10.55 -8.30
C LYS A 91 2.60 -9.10 -8.79
N PRO A 92 3.08 -8.16 -7.96
CA PRO A 92 3.49 -6.83 -8.40
C PRO A 92 4.40 -6.90 -9.63
N VAL A 93 3.97 -6.31 -10.74
CA VAL A 93 4.83 -6.08 -11.91
C VAL A 93 5.45 -4.70 -11.73
N VAL A 94 6.62 -4.67 -11.11
CA VAL A 94 7.42 -3.45 -11.06
C VAL A 94 8.11 -3.34 -12.42
N PRO A 95 7.95 -2.23 -13.17
CA PRO A 95 8.74 -2.02 -14.36
C PRO A 95 10.20 -1.96 -13.92
N SER A 96 10.91 -3.06 -14.09
CA SER A 96 12.35 -3.07 -14.05
C SER A 96 12.80 -2.13 -15.17
N PRO A 97 13.78 -1.25 -14.95
CA PRO A 97 14.46 -0.62 -16.08
C PRO A 97 14.95 -1.76 -16.95
N ALA A 98 14.28 -1.96 -18.09
CA ALA A 98 14.67 -2.96 -19.05
C ALA A 98 16.16 -2.74 -19.32
N SER A 99 16.96 -3.76 -19.03
CA SER A 99 18.28 -3.86 -19.64
C SER A 99 18.04 -3.77 -21.14
N PRO A 100 18.56 -2.73 -21.83
CA PRO A 100 18.49 -2.69 -23.29
C PRO A 100 19.40 -3.82 -23.77
N MET A 101 18.81 -4.92 -24.24
CA MET A 101 19.57 -5.86 -25.04
C MET A 101 19.92 -5.15 -26.34
N GLU A 102 21.19 -4.72 -26.40
CA GLU A 102 22.03 -4.66 -27.60
C GLU A 102 21.66 -3.63 -28.67
N GLN A 103 22.12 -2.40 -28.47
CA GLN A 103 22.80 -1.65 -29.54
C GLN A 103 24.02 -0.95 -28.94
N ALA A 104 25.19 -1.42 -29.35
CA ALA A 104 26.48 -0.90 -28.95
C ALA A 104 26.61 0.60 -29.30
N THR A 105 26.96 1.43 -28.31
CA THR A 105 27.91 2.54 -28.45
C THR A 105 28.41 2.89 -27.04
N THR A 106 29.71 2.69 -26.84
CA THR A 106 30.54 3.11 -25.72
C THR A 106 30.36 4.58 -25.36
N THR A 107 29.96 4.88 -24.12
CA THR A 107 30.43 6.05 -23.36
C THR A 107 30.43 5.72 -21.87
N THR A 108 31.62 5.58 -21.31
CA THR A 108 31.91 5.40 -19.90
C THR A 108 31.57 6.67 -19.11
N THR A 109 30.62 6.60 -18.20
CA THR A 109 30.54 7.50 -17.04
C THR A 109 30.40 6.63 -15.80
N GLN A 110 31.51 6.50 -15.08
CA GLN A 110 31.62 5.70 -13.87
C GLN A 110 30.68 6.25 -12.80
N ALA A 111 29.76 5.40 -12.32
CA ALA A 111 29.06 5.61 -11.08
C ALA A 111 30.07 5.62 -9.92
N PRO A 112 29.99 6.54 -8.95
CA PRO A 112 30.85 6.48 -7.77
C PRO A 112 30.54 5.18 -7.02
N THR A 113 31.57 4.36 -6.91
CA THR A 113 31.62 3.09 -6.18
C THR A 113 31.09 3.29 -4.75
N SER A 114 30.09 2.49 -4.40
CA SER A 114 29.38 2.49 -3.13
C SER A 114 30.25 2.10 -1.92
N ASP A 115 31.53 1.81 -2.15
CA ASP A 115 32.50 1.48 -1.11
C ASP A 115 33.08 2.72 -0.42
N ALA A 116 33.05 3.90 -1.05
CA ALA A 116 33.62 5.12 -0.47
C ALA A 116 32.71 5.82 0.56
N VAL A 117 31.41 5.47 0.61
CA VAL A 117 30.45 6.06 1.56
C VAL A 117 30.36 5.31 2.89
N LEU A 118 30.95 4.11 3.00
CA LEU A 118 30.88 3.32 4.23
C LEU A 118 31.92 3.76 5.28
N ASP A 119 33.03 4.36 4.84
CA ASP A 119 34.16 4.72 5.73
C ASP A 119 33.94 6.05 6.46
N GLN A 120 33.08 6.93 5.95
CA GLN A 120 32.71 8.19 6.61
C GLN A 120 31.49 8.06 7.54
N LEU A 121 30.89 6.88 7.66
CA LEU A 121 29.75 6.63 8.56
C LEU A 121 30.20 6.15 9.96
N ALA A 122 31.44 6.46 10.36
CA ALA A 122 31.97 6.21 11.70
C ALA A 122 31.40 7.17 12.77
N GLY A 123 30.14 7.58 12.62
CA GLY A 123 29.40 8.34 13.62
C GLY A 123 28.34 7.53 14.36
N GLY A 124 27.96 6.33 13.90
CA GLY A 124 26.98 5.47 14.59
C GLY A 124 25.56 6.07 14.72
N LEU A 125 25.29 7.21 14.09
CA LEU A 125 24.02 7.94 14.21
C LEU A 125 22.97 7.50 13.18
N LEU A 126 23.36 6.74 12.15
CA LEU A 126 22.45 6.26 11.10
C LEU A 126 22.31 4.72 11.17
N PRO A 127 21.08 4.18 11.14
CA PRO A 127 20.84 2.74 11.02
C PRO A 127 21.49 2.13 9.78
N ASN A 128 21.95 0.88 9.88
CA ASN A 128 22.62 0.23 8.77
C ASN A 128 21.59 -0.27 7.73
N PRO A 129 21.61 0.26 6.49
CA PRO A 129 20.64 -0.12 5.47
C PRO A 129 20.76 -1.61 5.06
N LYS A 130 21.93 -2.24 5.22
CA LYS A 130 22.12 -3.68 4.93
C LYS A 130 21.47 -4.60 5.96
N LYS A 131 21.12 -4.08 7.15
CA LYS A 131 20.46 -4.84 8.22
C LYS A 131 18.95 -4.61 8.29
N ASN A 132 18.37 -3.82 7.37
CA ASN A 132 16.97 -3.42 7.36
C ASN A 132 16.53 -2.71 8.66
N GLU A 133 17.47 -2.09 9.38
CA GLU A 133 17.19 -1.35 10.60
C GLU A 133 16.48 -0.04 10.22
N CYS A 134 15.21 0.11 10.58
CA CYS A 134 14.47 1.36 10.40
C CYS A 134 14.14 1.95 11.78
N GLY A 135 14.30 3.28 11.91
CA GLY A 135 13.74 4.02 13.04
C GLY A 135 14.37 3.75 14.41
N VAL A 136 15.71 3.69 14.52
CA VAL A 136 16.33 3.92 15.83
C VAL A 136 16.25 5.41 16.10
N SER A 137 15.21 5.83 16.83
CA SER A 137 15.00 7.23 17.21
C SER A 137 16.09 7.66 18.19
N ILE A 138 17.28 8.00 17.68
CA ILE A 138 18.30 8.64 18.51
C ILE A 138 17.81 10.06 18.83
N GLY A 139 17.68 10.34 20.12
CA GLY A 139 17.02 11.52 20.65
C GLY A 139 17.65 12.84 20.20
N MET A 140 16.85 13.90 20.40
CA MET A 140 17.11 15.33 20.11
C MET A 140 16.74 15.77 18.69
N ARG A 141 15.44 15.85 18.42
CA ARG A 141 14.88 16.67 17.34
C ARG A 141 14.75 18.11 17.84
N ILE A 142 15.58 19.02 17.32
CA ILE A 142 15.42 20.45 17.56
C ILE A 142 14.39 20.99 16.56
N TYR A 143 13.30 21.57 17.09
CA TYR A 143 12.28 22.28 16.32
C TYR A 143 12.33 23.75 16.71
N GLY A 144 12.42 24.65 15.72
CA GLY A 144 12.29 26.11 15.92
C GLY A 144 13.49 26.94 15.47
N GLY A 145 13.77 26.97 14.17
CA GLY A 145 14.56 28.06 13.59
C GLY A 145 13.64 29.23 13.30
N GLU A 146 13.76 30.31 14.08
CA GLU A 146 13.14 31.61 13.76
C GLU A 146 14.07 32.40 12.82
N ASN A 147 13.48 33.17 11.92
CA ASN A 147 14.11 33.87 10.80
C ASN A 147 14.43 35.32 11.11
#